data_AF-A0AAV4ESA5-F1
#
_entry.id   AF-A0AAV4ESA5-F1
#
_cell.length_a   1.000
_cell.length_b   1.000
_cell.length_c   1.000
_cell.angle_alpha   90.00
_cell.angle_beta   90.00
_cell.angle_gamma   90.00
#
_symmetry.space_group_name_H-M   'P 1'
#
loop_
_entity.id
_entity.type
_entity.pdbx_description
1 polymer ?
#
loop_
_entity_poly.entity_id
_entity_poly.type
_entity_poly.pdbx_seq_one_letter_code
_entity_poly.pdbx_strand_id
1 'polypeptide(L)'
;MAPDQQLWIQQGCYLSERLQRCRDNHKTPGWTANQNLKTCVRLYGQPKSWPDARSACQAQGGDLVVMKDTQTNSWVNSTFEKT
;
A
#
# COMPACT_ATOMS: atom_id res chain seq x y z
N MET A 1 26.06 12.06 -16.04
CA MET A 1 25.19 12.93 -16.86
C MET A 1 24.77 12.07 -18.05
N ALA A 2 23.53 11.69 -18.30
CA ALA A 2 22.20 12.05 -17.80
C ALA A 2 21.26 10.81 -18.01
N PRO A 3 19.92 10.91 -17.97
CA PRO A 3 19.07 11.12 -16.80
C PRO A 3 17.90 10.10 -16.76
N ASP A 4 17.66 9.42 -15.63
CA ASP A 4 16.30 8.97 -15.30
C ASP A 4 16.16 8.66 -13.81
N GLN A 5 15.98 9.73 -13.02
CA GLN A 5 15.34 9.60 -11.72
C GLN A 5 13.82 9.64 -11.95
N GLN A 6 13.21 8.49 -12.20
CA GLN A 6 11.77 8.32 -12.07
C GLN A 6 11.43 7.25 -11.04
N LEU A 7 11.23 7.77 -9.82
CA LEU A 7 10.19 7.44 -8.85
C LEU A 7 10.21 6.03 -8.23
N TRP A 8 10.05 6.01 -6.90
CA TRP A 8 10.08 4.87 -5.98
C TRP A 8 8.91 3.87 -6.16
N ILE A 9 8.50 3.61 -7.39
CA ILE A 9 7.47 2.64 -7.78
C ILE A 9 7.77 2.18 -9.21
N GLN A 10 8.97 1.63 -9.46
CA GLN A 10 9.27 1.10 -10.80
C GLN A 10 8.33 -0.06 -11.11
N GLN A 11 7.52 0.13 -12.17
CA GLN A 11 6.87 -0.76 -13.15
C GLN A 11 6.56 -2.25 -12.83
N GLY A 12 7.14 -2.87 -11.81
CA GLY A 12 6.81 -4.17 -11.24
C GLY A 12 5.46 -4.23 -10.49
N CYS A 13 4.75 -3.11 -10.34
CA CYS A 13 3.36 -3.11 -9.87
C CYS A 13 2.40 -3.82 -10.83
N TYR A 14 2.80 -4.15 -12.07
CA TYR A 14 1.91 -4.82 -13.03
C TYR A 14 2.14 -6.33 -13.20
N LEU A 15 3.30 -6.88 -12.81
CA LEU A 15 3.68 -8.24 -13.22
C LEU A 15 4.38 -9.10 -12.15
N SER A 16 4.43 -8.68 -10.87
CA SER A 16 4.84 -9.61 -9.81
C SER A 16 3.62 -10.37 -9.26
N GLU A 17 3.66 -11.70 -9.31
CA GLU A 17 2.65 -12.61 -8.74
C GLU A 17 2.36 -12.32 -7.25
N ARG A 18 3.27 -11.60 -6.57
CA ARG A 18 3.10 -11.15 -5.19
C ARG A 18 2.06 -10.04 -5.01
N LEU A 19 1.75 -9.24 -6.04
CA LEU A 19 0.76 -8.16 -6.01
C LEU A 19 -0.58 -8.49 -6.71
N GLN A 20 -0.76 -9.72 -7.19
CA GLN A 20 -2.06 -10.20 -7.72
C GLN A 20 -3.21 -10.02 -6.71
N ARG A 21 -2.87 -9.98 -5.41
CA ARG A 21 -3.81 -9.86 -4.27
C ARG A 21 -4.71 -8.63 -4.31
N CYS A 22 -4.26 -7.53 -4.92
CA CYS A 22 -5.05 -6.31 -5.06
C CYS A 22 -5.89 -6.24 -6.32
N ARG A 23 -5.57 -7.05 -7.34
CA ARG A 23 -6.10 -6.91 -8.69
C ARG A 23 -7.37 -7.74 -8.90
N ASP A 24 -7.43 -8.93 -8.28
CA ASP A 24 -8.41 -9.95 -8.67
C ASP A 24 -9.67 -9.99 -7.79
N ASN A 25 -9.97 -8.93 -7.03
CA ASN A 25 -11.02 -8.95 -5.99
C ASN A 25 -10.88 -10.13 -5.02
N HIS A 26 -9.69 -10.74 -4.95
CA HIS A 26 -9.44 -11.82 -4.02
C HIS A 26 -9.49 -11.20 -2.63
N LYS A 27 -10.52 -11.58 -1.84
CA LYS A 27 -10.64 -11.21 -0.43
C LYS A 27 -9.37 -11.70 0.28
N THR A 28 -8.32 -10.90 0.27
CA THR A 28 -7.10 -11.18 1.01
C THR A 28 -7.41 -10.79 2.44
N PRO A 29 -7.52 -11.74 3.37
CA PRO A 29 -7.96 -11.43 4.72
C PRO A 29 -7.08 -10.33 5.34
N GLY A 30 -7.72 -9.27 5.84
CA GLY A 30 -7.04 -8.13 6.46
C GLY A 30 -6.54 -7.05 5.50
N TRP A 31 -6.76 -7.14 4.19
CA TRP A 31 -6.48 -6.05 3.24
C TRP A 31 -7.77 -5.38 2.79
N THR A 32 -7.77 -4.04 2.77
CA THR A 32 -8.84 -3.22 2.22
C THR A 32 -8.38 -2.64 0.89
N ALA A 33 -9.06 -3.01 -0.20
CA ALA A 33 -8.75 -2.54 -1.54
C ALA A 33 -9.58 -1.32 -1.92
N ASN A 34 -8.99 -0.42 -2.70
CA ASN A 34 -9.66 0.65 -3.42
C ASN A 34 -9.24 0.60 -4.89
N GLN A 35 -10.18 0.16 -5.73
CA GLN A 35 -9.97 0.00 -7.16
C GLN A 35 -9.74 1.34 -7.87
N ASN A 36 -10.42 2.41 -7.45
CA ASN A 36 -10.26 3.75 -8.03
C ASN A 36 -8.84 4.27 -7.79
N LEU A 37 -8.31 4.05 -6.59
CA LEU A 37 -6.95 4.42 -6.21
C LEU A 37 -5.89 3.38 -6.64
N LYS A 38 -6.33 2.24 -7.21
CA LYS A 38 -5.47 1.09 -7.57
C LYS A 38 -4.53 0.68 -6.42
N THR A 39 -5.04 0.71 -5.20
CA THR A 39 -4.26 0.54 -3.97
C THR A 39 -4.98 -0.39 -3.01
N CYS A 40 -4.25 -1.19 -2.24
CA CYS A 40 -4.78 -1.82 -1.03
C CYS A 40 -3.95 -1.46 0.18
N VAL A 41 -4.61 -1.39 1.32
CA VAL A 41 -4.01 -1.01 2.60
C VAL A 41 -4.40 -2.03 3.65
N ARG A 42 -3.52 -2.22 4.61
CA ARG A 42 -3.75 -3.05 5.80
C ARG A 42 -3.24 -2.29 7.00
N LEU A 43 -4.09 -2.13 8.01
CA LEU A 43 -3.71 -1.55 9.27
C LEU A 43 -3.26 -2.65 10.24
N TYR A 44 -2.19 -2.38 10.98
CA TYR A 44 -1.72 -3.23 12.06
C TYR A 44 -1.96 -2.51 13.38
N GLY A 45 -2.61 -3.18 14.33
CA GLY A 45 -2.92 -2.60 15.65
C GLY A 45 -1.75 -2.55 16.62
N GLN A 46 -0.58 -3.07 16.24
CA GLN A 46 0.64 -3.05 17.05
C GLN A 46 1.51 -1.85 16.64
N PRO A 47 1.70 -0.85 17.52
CA PRO A 47 2.59 0.27 17.24
C PRO A 47 4.02 -0.22 16.98
N LYS A 48 4.69 0.42 16.03
CA LYS A 48 6.08 0.14 15.67
C LYS A 48 6.81 1.45 15.44
N SER A 49 8.13 1.44 15.60
CA SER A 49 8.96 2.53 15.09
C SER A 49 8.79 2.62 13.57
N TRP A 50 9.00 3.80 12.99
CA TRP A 50 8.91 3.96 11.53
C TRP A 50 9.75 2.92 10.74
N PRO A 51 11.03 2.67 11.06
CA PRO A 51 11.81 1.67 10.32
C PRO A 51 11.29 0.24 10.50
N ASP A 52 10.83 -0.13 11.71
CA ASP A 52 10.27 -1.46 11.96
C ASP A 52 8.94 -1.66 11.25
N ALA A 53 8.09 -0.61 11.19
CA ALA A 53 6.83 -0.63 10.47
C ALA A 53 7.06 -0.83 8.97
N ARG A 54 8.03 -0.09 8.41
CA ARG A 54 8.41 -0.23 7.00
C ARG A 54 8.93 -1.61 6.67
N SER A 55 9.86 -2.12 7.48
CA SER A 55 10.39 -3.49 7.32
C SER A 55 9.29 -4.54 7.38
N ALA A 56 8.34 -4.39 8.32
CA ALA A 56 7.20 -5.30 8.44
C ALA A 56 6.28 -5.25 7.21
N CYS A 57 5.98 -4.07 6.67
CA CYS A 57 5.18 -3.93 5.44
C CYS A 57 5.88 -4.58 4.23
N GLN A 58 7.20 -4.39 4.10
CA GLN A 58 8.02 -4.99 3.04
C GLN A 58 8.09 -6.51 3.13
N ALA A 59 8.22 -7.06 4.35
CA ALA A 59 8.16 -8.51 4.58
C ALA A 59 6.82 -9.15 4.17
N GLN A 60 5.74 -8.36 4.07
CA GLN A 60 4.41 -8.80 3.65
C GLN A 60 4.13 -8.52 2.16
N GLY A 61 5.12 -8.05 1.39
CA GLY A 61 4.98 -7.74 -0.03
C GLY A 61 4.35 -6.38 -0.34
N GLY A 62 4.29 -5.46 0.63
CA GLY A 62 3.87 -4.06 0.45
C GLY A 62 4.95 -3.06 0.89
N ASP A 63 4.57 -1.80 1.12
CA ASP A 63 5.40 -0.78 1.78
C ASP A 63 4.45 0.12 2.61
N LEU A 64 4.98 1.08 3.36
CA LEU A 64 4.16 2.06 4.07
C LEU A 64 3.26 2.82 3.09
N VAL A 65 2.02 3.08 3.52
CA VAL A 65 1.07 3.85 2.73
C VAL A 65 1.58 5.29 2.55
N VAL A 66 1.51 5.78 1.32
CA VAL A 66 1.83 7.17 0.98
C VAL A 66 0.53 7.91 0.69
N MET A 67 0.24 8.93 1.49
CA MET A 67 -0.89 9.83 1.30
C MET A 67 -0.56 10.86 0.23
N LYS A 68 -0.61 10.44 -1.04
CA LYS A 68 -0.21 11.26 -2.19
C LYS A 68 -1.22 12.35 -2.57
N ASP A 69 -2.48 12.20 -2.19
CA ASP A 69 -3.57 13.12 -2.53
C ASP A 69 -4.68 13.08 -1.47
N THR A 70 -5.59 14.07 -1.57
CA THR A 70 -6.74 14.20 -0.67
C THR A 70 -7.67 13.00 -0.75
N GLN A 71 -7.85 12.42 -1.94
CA GLN A 71 -8.71 11.25 -2.13
C GLN A 71 -8.21 10.03 -1.37
N THR A 72 -6.89 9.77 -1.42
CA THR A 72 -6.22 8.69 -0.71
C THR A 72 -6.29 8.92 0.79
N ASN A 73 -6.01 10.15 1.25
CA ASN A 73 -6.10 10.50 2.66
C ASN A 73 -7.52 10.31 3.22
N SER A 74 -8.54 10.87 2.57
CA SER A 74 -9.94 10.72 2.98
C SER A 74 -10.41 9.27 2.98
N TRP A 75 -9.98 8.48 2.00
CA TRP A 75 -10.32 7.06 1.96
C TRP A 75 -9.65 6.27 3.10
N VAL A 76 -8.35 6.45 3.33
CA VAL A 76 -7.62 5.77 4.43
C VAL A 76 -8.25 6.13 5.78
N ASN A 77 -8.49 7.42 6.02
CA ASN A 77 -9.09 7.90 7.27
C ASN A 77 -10.49 7.33 7.48
N SER A 78 -11.39 7.45 6.50
CA SER A 78 -12.74 6.89 6.62
C SER A 78 -12.79 5.35 6.76
N THR A 79 -11.75 4.66 6.30
CA THR A 79 -11.62 3.20 6.41
C THR A 79 -11.18 2.76 7.82
N PHE A 80 -10.34 3.56 8.50
CA PHE A 80 -9.63 3.13 9.71
C PHE A 80 -9.88 3.98 10.97
N GLU A 81 -10.46 5.18 10.87
CA GLU A 81 -10.80 6.05 12.01
C GLU A 81 -12.01 5.54 12.82
N LYS A 82 -12.68 4.46 12.40
CA LYS A 82 -13.81 3.85 13.11
C LYS A 82 -13.41 2.79 14.14
N THR A 83 -12.27 2.95 14.81
CA THR A 83 -11.85 2.03 15.89
C THR A 83 -11.68 2.77 17.21
#